data_AF-A0A5P9XNC3-F1
#
_entry.id   AF-A0A5P9XNC3-F1
#
_cell.length_a   1.000
_cell.length_b   1.000
_cell.length_c   1.000
_cell.angle_alpha   90.00
_cell.angle_beta   90.00
_cell.angle_gamma   90.00
#
_symmetry.space_group_name_H-M   'P 1'
#
loop_
_entity.id
_entity.type
_entity.pdbx_description
1 polymer ?
#
loop_
_entity_poly.entity_id
_entity_poly.type
_entity_poly.pdbx_seq_one_letter_code
_entity_poly.pdbx_strand_id
1 'polypeptide(L)'
;MNQNGRQEHGDNAETLIEITPDNNPPLINIGISKENWKKLIVAKGNETKANAWVRSRLHEVSGLSAEVRGIYMRVMIENFFG
;
A
#
# COMPACT_ATOMS: atom_id res chain seq x y z
N MET A 1 35.18 -24.13 -28.12
CA MET A 1 34.93 -22.75 -28.57
C MET A 1 33.43 -22.51 -28.39
N ASN A 2 32.91 -22.33 -27.17
CA ASN A 2 32.92 -21.13 -26.32
C ASN A 2 32.18 -19.96 -26.99
N GLN A 3 30.92 -19.72 -26.60
CA GLN A 3 30.33 -18.41 -26.28
C GLN A 3 28.82 -18.56 -26.02
N ASN A 4 28.43 -19.05 -24.84
CA ASN A 4 27.09 -18.79 -24.30
C ASN A 4 27.21 -17.63 -23.30
N GLY A 5 27.16 -16.42 -23.84
CA GLY A 5 26.87 -15.23 -23.07
C GLY A 5 25.40 -14.88 -23.24
N ARG A 6 24.59 -15.16 -22.23
CA ARG A 6 23.50 -14.25 -21.85
C ARG A 6 23.08 -14.50 -20.42
N GLN A 7 23.57 -13.58 -19.60
CA GLN A 7 23.07 -13.22 -18.30
C GLN A 7 21.66 -12.67 -18.50
N GLU A 8 20.64 -13.48 -18.28
CA GLU A 8 19.26 -13.02 -18.14
C GLU A 8 18.97 -13.07 -16.64
N HIS A 9 19.18 -11.89 -16.07
CA HIS A 9 18.59 -11.36 -14.85
C HIS A 9 17.45 -12.26 -14.36
N GLY A 10 17.63 -12.86 -13.18
CA GLY A 10 16.53 -13.51 -12.50
C GLY A 10 15.35 -12.53 -12.48
N ASP A 11 14.24 -12.97 -13.05
CA ASP A 11 12.93 -12.37 -12.90
C ASP A 11 12.65 -12.31 -11.39
N ASN A 12 13.13 -11.23 -10.78
CA ASN A 12 12.50 -10.64 -9.62
C ASN A 12 11.16 -10.13 -10.15
N ALA A 13 10.24 -11.06 -10.39
CA ALA A 13 8.83 -10.77 -10.39
C ALA A 13 8.52 -10.35 -8.95
N GLU A 14 8.96 -9.14 -8.60
CA GLU A 14 8.23 -8.27 -7.71
C GLU A 14 6.83 -8.27 -8.31
N THR A 15 6.00 -9.16 -7.81
CA THR A 15 4.59 -9.25 -8.14
C THR A 15 4.06 -7.87 -7.81
N LEU A 16 4.05 -7.00 -8.82
CA LEU A 16 3.44 -5.70 -8.77
C LEU A 16 2.01 -6.05 -8.43
N ILE A 17 1.65 -5.92 -7.15
CA ILE A 17 0.28 -6.07 -6.74
C ILE A 17 -0.40 -4.91 -7.45
N GLU A 18 -0.96 -5.18 -8.62
CA GLU A 18 -1.82 -4.24 -9.31
C GLU A 18 -2.92 -3.94 -8.31
N ILE A 19 -2.78 -2.78 -7.66
CA ILE A 19 -3.79 -2.24 -6.77
C ILE A 19 -4.89 -1.74 -7.70
N THR A 20 -5.63 -2.67 -8.30
CA THR A 20 -6.85 -2.40 -9.03
C THR A 20 -7.83 -1.72 -8.08
N PRO A 21 -8.65 -0.77 -8.57
CA PRO A 21 -9.61 -0.06 -7.73
C PRO A 21 -10.61 -0.98 -7.01
N ASP A 22 -10.86 -2.18 -7.57
CA ASP A 22 -11.68 -3.24 -6.96
C ASP A 22 -11.03 -3.96 -5.77
N ASN A 23 -9.70 -3.97 -5.71
CA ASN A 23 -8.94 -4.60 -4.64
C ASN A 23 -8.72 -3.66 -3.44
N ASN A 24 -9.45 -2.56 -3.34
CA ASN A 24 -9.37 -1.69 -2.17
C ASN A 24 -10.08 -2.42 -1.01
N PRO A 25 -9.35 -3.03 -0.05
CA PRO A 25 -10.02 -3.60 1.10
C PRO A 25 -10.82 -2.49 1.77
N PRO A 26 -12.02 -2.78 2.30
CA PRO A 26 -12.79 -1.77 3.02
C PRO A 26 -11.87 -1.14 4.07
N LEU A 27 -11.81 0.19 4.15
CA LEU A 27 -10.83 0.92 4.96
C LEU A 27 -10.72 0.40 6.43
N ILE A 28 -11.81 -0.16 6.93
CA ILE A 28 -11.89 -0.83 8.25
C ILE A 28 -11.01 -2.09 8.34
N ASN A 29 -10.89 -2.87 7.26
CA ASN A 29 -10.07 -4.08 7.18
C ASN A 29 -8.56 -3.79 7.17
N ILE A 30 -8.17 -2.55 6.86
CA ILE A 30 -6.79 -2.07 6.97
C ILE A 30 -6.59 -1.14 8.18
N GLY A 31 -7.49 -1.18 9.16
CA GLY A 31 -7.32 -0.47 10.43
C GLY A 31 -7.60 1.03 10.39
N ILE A 32 -8.22 1.55 9.34
CA ILE A 32 -8.57 2.97 9.24
C ILE A 32 -10.02 3.17 9.68
N SER A 33 -10.20 3.86 10.82
CA SER A 33 -11.54 4.24 11.31
C SER A 33 -12.17 5.31 10.41
N LYS A 34 -13.52 5.41 10.42
CA LYS A 34 -14.25 6.44 9.66
C LYS A 34 -13.85 7.87 10.08
N GLU A 35 -13.52 8.07 11.35
CA GLU A 35 -13.03 9.35 11.85
C GLU A 35 -11.65 9.69 11.28
N ASN A 36 -10.70 8.75 11.35
CA ASN A 36 -9.36 8.94 10.81
C ASN A 36 -9.39 9.14 9.30
N TRP A 37 -10.31 8.46 8.60
CA TRP A 37 -10.53 8.69 7.18
C TRP A 37 -10.96 10.13 6.87
N LYS A 38 -11.93 10.68 7.62
CA LYS A 38 -12.34 12.08 7.46
C LYS A 38 -11.20 13.05 7.74
N LYS A 39 -10.43 12.82 8.82
CA LYS A 39 -9.25 13.63 9.14
C LYS A 39 -8.20 13.55 8.02
N LEU A 40 -8.03 12.37 7.42
CA LEU A 40 -7.07 12.17 6.33
C LEU A 40 -7.51 12.89 5.05
N ILE A 41 -8.80 12.87 4.71
CA ILE A 41 -9.35 13.65 3.60
C ILE A 41 -9.07 15.14 3.79
N VAL A 42 -9.35 15.67 4.99
CA VAL A 42 -9.08 17.08 5.31
C VAL A 42 -7.59 17.39 5.21
N ALA A 43 -6.73 16.56 5.79
CA ALA A 43 -5.28 16.78 5.79
C ALA A 43 -4.65 16.68 4.39
N LYS A 44 -5.17 15.80 3.53
CA LYS A 44 -4.70 15.67 2.13
C LYS A 44 -5.41 16.64 1.18
N GLY A 45 -6.46 17.32 1.64
CA GLY A 45 -7.26 18.30 0.91
C GLY A 45 -8.40 17.72 0.08
N ASN A 46 -8.36 16.44 -0.28
CA ASN A 46 -9.48 15.73 -0.91
C ASN A 46 -9.35 14.21 -0.80
N GLU A 47 -10.44 13.53 -1.16
CA GLU A 47 -10.56 12.08 -1.10
C GLU A 47 -9.60 11.36 -2.06
N THR A 48 -9.38 11.89 -3.26
CA THR A 48 -8.45 11.31 -4.24
C THR A 48 -7.02 11.25 -3.68
N LYS A 49 -6.55 12.33 -3.06
CA LYS A 49 -5.21 12.43 -2.46
C LYS A 49 -5.10 11.57 -1.20
N ALA A 50 -6.17 11.48 -0.40
CA ALA A 50 -6.22 10.58 0.75
C ALA A 50 -6.11 9.11 0.32
N ASN A 51 -6.87 8.70 -0.71
CA ASN A 51 -6.78 7.35 -1.28
C ASN A 51 -5.40 7.07 -1.87
N ALA A 52 -4.83 7.99 -2.63
CA ALA A 52 -3.49 7.84 -3.19
C ALA A 52 -2.43 7.64 -2.10
N TRP A 53 -2.55 8.36 -0.98
CA TRP A 53 -1.67 8.18 0.17
C TRP A 53 -1.81 6.79 0.79
N VAL A 54 -3.03 6.32 1.04
CA VAL A 54 -3.28 4.97 1.57
C VAL A 54 -2.71 3.89 0.63
N ARG A 55 -2.96 4.01 -0.68
CA ARG A 55 -2.43 3.06 -1.68
C ARG A 55 -0.91 3.04 -1.70
N SER A 56 -0.27 4.20 -1.62
CA SER A 56 1.20 4.30 -1.55
C SER A 56 1.75 3.59 -0.31
N ARG A 57 1.14 3.78 0.86
CA ARG A 57 1.55 3.10 2.10
C ARG A 57 1.37 1.58 1.98
N LEU A 58 0.23 1.11 1.48
CA LEU A 58 -0.02 -0.32 1.30
C LEU A 58 0.91 -0.96 0.26
N HIS A 59 1.35 -0.21 -0.76
CA HIS A 59 2.30 -0.68 -1.75
C HIS A 59 3.69 -0.98 -1.14
N GLU A 60 4.14 -0.18 -0.16
CA GLU A 60 5.41 -0.39 0.55
C GLU A 60 5.45 -1.72 1.31
N VAL A 61 4.28 -2.24 1.70
CA VAL A 61 4.11 -3.50 2.46
C VAL A 61 3.31 -4.53 1.67
N SER A 62 3.31 -4.43 0.34
CA SER A 62 2.50 -5.26 -0.55
C SER A 62 2.76 -6.76 -0.38
N GLY A 63 4.02 -7.15 -0.15
CA GLY A 63 4.43 -8.54 0.09
C GLY A 63 4.06 -9.11 1.46
N LEU A 64 3.43 -8.33 2.35
CA LEU A 64 3.07 -8.78 3.70
C LEU A 64 1.62 -9.31 3.78
N SER A 65 1.35 -10.11 4.80
CA SER A 65 0.00 -10.62 5.07
C SER A 65 -0.98 -9.47 5.28
N ALA A 66 -2.27 -9.70 5.01
CA ALA A 66 -3.31 -8.68 5.19
C ALA A 66 -3.37 -8.15 6.63
N GLU A 67 -3.15 -9.02 7.61
CA GLU A 67 -3.06 -8.65 9.03
C GLU A 67 -1.92 -7.66 9.29
N VAL A 68 -0.71 -7.96 8.80
CA VAL A 68 0.47 -7.09 8.99
C VAL A 68 0.28 -5.76 8.26
N ARG A 69 -0.35 -5.76 7.08
CA ARG A 69 -0.71 -4.51 6.36
C ARG A 69 -1.70 -3.66 7.15
N GLY A 70 -2.66 -4.27 7.84
CA GLY A 70 -3.59 -3.56 8.73
C GLY A 70 -2.90 -2.94 9.95
N ILE A 71 -1.98 -3.69 10.59
CA ILE A 71 -1.17 -3.18 11.71
C ILE A 71 -0.30 -2.00 11.24
N TYR A 72 0.38 -2.16 10.10
CA TYR A 72 1.20 -1.10 9.50
C TYR A 72 0.39 0.18 9.26
N MET A 73 -0.77 0.06 8.61
CA MET A 73 -1.62 1.22 8.32
C MET A 73 -2.12 1.90 9.59
N ARG A 74 -2.46 1.14 10.63
CA ARG A 74 -2.84 1.69 11.93
C ARG A 74 -1.74 2.56 12.52
N VAL A 75 -0.50 2.05 12.57
CA VAL A 75 0.67 2.80 13.08
C VAL A 75 0.94 4.05 12.24
N MET A 76 0.84 3.94 10.90
CA MET A 76 1.05 5.10 10.02
C MET A 76 0.00 6.20 10.22
N ILE A 77 -1.24 5.82 10.48
CA ILE A 77 -2.33 6.77 10.78
C ILE A 77 -2.16 7.41 12.16
N GLU A 78 -1.79 6.61 13.17
CA GLU A 78 -1.51 7.11 14.53
C GLU A 78 -0.34 8.11 14.50
N ASN A 79 0.75 7.83 13.79
CA ASN A 79 1.87 8.76 13.62
C ASN A 79 1.54 10.01 12.78
N PHE A 80 0.53 9.93 11.91
CA PHE A 80 0.15 11.06 11.05
C PHE A 80 -0.70 12.10 11.80
N PHE A 81 -1.45 11.68 12.83
CA PHE A 81 -2.34 12.55 13.62
C PHE A 81 -1.90 12.74 15.08
N GLY A 82 -0.97 11.93 15.57
CA GLY A 82 -0.41 11.95 16.92
C GLY A 82 0.68 13.00 17.11
#